data_AF-A0A1Q9TW73-F1
#
_entry.id   AF-A0A1Q9TW73-F1
#
_cell.length_a   1.000
_cell.length_b   1.000
_cell.length_c   1.000
_cell.angle_alpha   90.00
_cell.angle_beta   90.00
_cell.angle_gamma   90.00
#
_symmetry.space_group_name_H-M   'P 1'
#
loop_
_entity.id
_entity.type
_entity.pdbx_description
1 polymer ?
#
loop_
_entity_poly.entity_id
_entity_poly.type
_entity_poly.pdbx_seq_one_letter_code
_entity_poly.pdbx_strand_id
1 'polypeptide(L)'
;MSAEAETTRPFDADLLKRAVEARDADTFLTQFSDDAELEMFDRRTPPSAPTVLHGREAIGATMRELFARDMTHEVLQCVVEGDHAAYTERCSYPDGGKVMSMAMLDLRNGRIVHQATVQAFDEEHATRAAVGDFTAPAESEEMELSRVDIVHVGGTDVLRLTLDPGWHWAEHVGPLAGTDLCMLDHCGYIVSGSLLCRMEDGAETAFGAGQIACIPPGHDAWVLGAEPVVIIDWKAGNQARDLGGQCTQG
;
A
#
# COMPACT_ATOMS: atom_id res chain seq x y z
N MET A 1 6.75 31.95 43.90
CA MET A 1 7.18 30.67 43.30
C MET A 1 7.55 31.00 41.86
N SER A 2 8.84 31.15 41.60
CA SER A 2 9.33 31.42 40.24
C SER A 2 9.18 30.14 39.43
N ALA A 3 8.48 30.22 38.30
CA ALA A 3 8.57 29.17 37.28
C ALA A 3 10.03 29.12 36.83
N GLU A 4 10.67 27.96 36.99
CA GLU A 4 11.96 27.70 36.38
C GLU A 4 11.78 27.87 34.87
N ALA A 5 12.55 28.78 34.27
CA ALA A 5 12.59 28.92 32.82
C ALA A 5 13.11 27.59 32.26
N GLU A 6 12.23 26.79 31.67
CA GLU A 6 12.61 25.62 30.90
C GLU A 6 13.61 26.09 29.84
N THR A 7 14.86 25.66 29.96
CA THR A 7 15.92 26.05 29.03
C THR A 7 15.58 25.49 27.65
N THR A 8 15.12 26.37 26.75
CA THR A 8 14.86 26.05 25.35
C THR A 8 16.16 25.55 24.71
N ARG A 9 16.26 24.24 24.45
CA ARG A 9 17.38 23.67 23.68
C ARG A 9 17.08 23.88 22.19
N PRO A 10 18.06 24.26 21.35
CA PRO A 10 17.87 24.25 19.91
C PRO A 10 17.71 22.81 19.38
N PHE A 11 16.97 22.66 18.28
CA PHE A 11 16.88 21.38 17.58
C PHE A 11 18.25 20.92 17.09
N ASP A 12 18.58 19.64 17.30
CA ASP A 12 19.90 19.09 17.04
C ASP A 12 19.92 18.40 15.67
N ALA A 13 20.08 19.18 14.59
CA ALA A 13 20.08 18.65 13.21
C ALA A 13 21.16 17.59 12.96
N ASP A 14 22.32 17.73 13.62
CA ASP A 14 23.41 16.76 13.49
C ASP A 14 23.09 15.44 14.20
N LEU A 15 22.41 15.49 15.35
CA LEU A 15 21.89 14.29 16.01
C LEU A 15 20.83 13.59 15.16
N LEU A 16 19.91 14.34 14.55
CA LEU A 16 18.92 13.79 13.62
C LEU A 16 19.62 13.03 12.49
N LYS A 17 20.56 13.70 11.79
CA LYS A 17 21.30 13.11 10.68
C LYS A 17 22.02 11.84 11.10
N ARG A 18 22.78 11.87 12.20
CA ARG A 18 23.50 10.69 12.68
C ARG A 18 22.56 9.54 13.05
N ALA A 19 21.44 9.82 13.70
CA ALA A 19 20.50 8.79 14.12
C ALA A 19 19.83 8.11 12.92
N VAL A 20 19.41 8.90 11.93
CA VAL A 20 18.80 8.40 10.68
C VAL A 20 19.81 7.54 9.92
N GLU A 21 21.02 8.06 9.65
CA GLU A 21 22.02 7.34 8.86
C GLU A 21 22.57 6.08 9.57
N ALA A 22 22.58 6.09 10.91
CA ALA A 22 22.96 4.94 11.72
C ALA A 22 21.82 3.93 11.93
N ARG A 23 20.59 4.24 11.50
CA ARG A 23 19.37 3.45 11.79
C ARG A 23 19.13 3.27 13.30
N ASP A 24 19.46 4.29 14.08
CA ASP A 24 19.32 4.30 15.54
C ASP A 24 17.98 4.95 15.94
N ALA A 25 16.95 4.10 16.05
CA ALA A 25 15.59 4.54 16.34
C ALA A 25 15.49 5.18 17.72
N ASP A 26 16.20 4.66 18.71
CA ASP A 26 16.11 5.18 20.07
C ASP A 26 16.75 6.57 20.17
N THR A 27 17.91 6.78 19.52
CA THR A 27 18.51 8.12 19.42
C THR A 27 17.61 9.07 18.61
N PHE A 28 17.04 8.62 17.49
CA PHE A 28 16.11 9.41 16.69
C PHE A 28 14.91 9.89 17.51
N LEU A 29 14.29 8.99 18.29
CA LEU A 29 13.13 9.28 19.13
C LEU A 29 13.41 10.27 20.26
N THR A 30 14.67 10.49 20.66
CA THR A 30 15.01 11.53 21.66
C THR A 30 14.63 12.93 21.18
N GLN A 31 14.55 13.14 19.86
CA GLN A 31 14.21 14.41 19.24
C GLN A 31 12.71 14.72 19.27
N PHE A 32 11.84 13.74 19.53
CA PHE A 32 10.37 13.90 19.55
C PHE A 32 9.84 14.24 20.93
N SER A 33 8.81 15.07 21.04
CA SER A 33 8.03 15.21 22.27
C SER A 33 7.22 13.94 22.55
N ASP A 34 6.76 13.76 23.79
CA ASP A 34 5.97 12.57 24.15
C ASP A 34 4.59 12.56 23.46
N ASP A 35 4.04 13.74 23.21
CA ASP A 35 2.77 14.00 22.53
C ASP A 35 2.91 14.24 21.02
N ALA A 36 4.05 13.92 20.42
CA ALA A 36 4.31 14.22 19.02
C ALA A 36 3.38 13.45 18.07
N GLU A 37 3.09 14.04 16.92
CA GLU A 37 2.35 13.41 15.83
C GLU A 37 3.24 13.22 14.60
N LEU A 38 3.08 12.10 13.89
CA LEU A 38 3.76 11.86 12.62
C LEU A 38 2.75 11.46 11.55
N GLU A 39 2.72 12.23 10.47
CA GLU A 39 1.95 11.94 9.26
C GLU A 39 2.88 11.44 8.15
N MET A 40 2.46 10.39 7.44
CA MET A 40 3.22 9.80 6.34
C MET A 40 2.34 9.61 5.10
N PHE A 41 2.84 10.15 3.99
CA PHE A 41 2.23 10.11 2.67
C PHE A 41 3.11 9.31 1.70
N ASP A 42 2.59 8.22 1.17
CA ASP A 42 3.27 7.42 0.15
C ASP A 42 2.26 6.79 -0.85
N ARG A 43 2.76 5.92 -1.75
CA ARG A 43 1.92 5.22 -2.75
C ARG A 43 0.84 4.30 -2.15
N ARG A 44 0.96 3.91 -0.88
CA ARG A 44 0.02 3.08 -0.10
C ARG A 44 -0.83 3.92 0.85
N THR A 45 -0.34 5.07 1.31
CA THR A 45 -1.02 5.98 2.24
C THR A 45 -1.24 7.36 1.60
N PRO A 46 -2.23 7.50 0.70
CA PRO A 46 -2.39 8.70 -0.11
C PRO A 46 -2.85 9.90 0.74
N PRO A 47 -2.76 11.14 0.20
CA PRO A 47 -3.19 12.35 0.92
C PRO A 47 -4.63 12.33 1.46
N SER A 48 -5.54 11.57 0.85
CA SER A 48 -6.92 11.43 1.32
C SER A 48 -7.07 10.46 2.51
N ALA A 49 -6.08 9.62 2.77
CA ALA A 49 -6.07 8.61 3.83
C ALA A 49 -4.62 8.31 4.28
N PRO A 50 -3.91 9.29 4.89
CA PRO A 50 -2.53 9.09 5.31
C PRO A 50 -2.41 8.19 6.54
N THR A 51 -1.22 7.64 6.78
CA THR A 51 -0.90 7.10 8.10
C THR A 51 -0.64 8.25 9.06
N VAL A 52 -1.34 8.24 10.20
CA VAL A 52 -1.14 9.18 11.30
C VAL A 52 -0.79 8.40 12.56
N LEU A 53 0.35 8.72 13.15
CA LEU A 53 0.86 8.10 14.37
C LEU A 53 0.85 9.14 15.50
N HIS A 54 0.24 8.79 16.63
CA HIS A 54 0.14 9.68 17.78
C HIS A 54 1.00 9.17 18.94
N GLY A 55 1.85 10.06 19.45
CA GLY A 55 2.71 9.83 20.58
C GLY A 55 4.01 9.09 20.23
N ARG A 56 5.03 9.33 21.07
CA ARG A 56 6.38 8.79 20.86
C ARG A 56 6.46 7.26 20.85
N GLU A 57 5.54 6.58 21.52
CA GLU A 57 5.47 5.12 21.53
C GLU A 57 5.08 4.56 20.15
N ALA A 58 3.98 5.04 19.55
CA ALA A 58 3.51 4.59 18.24
C ALA A 58 4.50 4.96 17.12
N ILE A 59 5.05 6.18 17.18
CA ILE A 59 6.14 6.62 16.29
C ILE A 59 7.34 5.68 16.46
N GLY A 60 7.71 5.35 17.69
CA GLY A 60 8.87 4.51 17.98
C GLY A 60 8.73 3.06 17.53
N ALA A 61 7.54 2.47 17.62
CA ALA A 61 7.27 1.15 17.05
C ALA A 61 7.53 1.15 15.54
N THR A 62 6.96 2.12 14.82
CA THR A 62 7.10 2.25 13.36
C THR A 62 8.54 2.53 12.94
N MET A 63 9.25 3.43 13.63
CA MET A 63 10.64 3.78 13.29
C MET A 63 11.60 2.61 13.51
N ARG A 64 11.38 1.80 14.56
CA ARG A 64 12.18 0.58 14.78
C ARG A 64 11.98 -0.44 13.66
N GLU A 65 10.75 -0.63 13.19
CA GLU A 65 10.48 -1.49 12.04
C GLU A 65 11.13 -0.96 10.77
N LEU A 66 11.04 0.35 10.51
CA LEU A 66 11.66 0.99 9.34
C LEU A 66 13.18 0.80 9.35
N PHE A 67 13.83 1.13 10.47
CA PHE A 67 15.29 1.06 10.63
C PHE A 67 15.83 -0.38 10.73
N ALA A 68 14.97 -1.37 11.01
CA ALA A 68 15.33 -2.78 10.94
C ALA A 68 15.37 -3.32 9.50
N ARG A 69 14.78 -2.62 8.52
CA ARG A 69 14.80 -3.04 7.11
C ARG A 69 16.22 -2.98 6.57
N ASP A 70 16.52 -3.89 5.65
CA ASP A 70 17.78 -3.85 4.91
C ASP A 70 17.70 -2.74 3.86
N MET A 71 17.99 -1.51 4.29
CA MET A 71 18.15 -0.33 3.44
C MET A 71 19.16 0.61 4.06
N THR A 72 19.81 1.43 3.24
CA THR A 72 20.65 2.53 3.72
C THR A 72 19.85 3.83 3.74
N HIS A 73 20.16 4.71 4.70
CA HIS A 73 19.56 6.02 4.86
C HIS A 73 20.64 7.10 4.70
N GLU A 74 20.40 8.13 3.88
CA GLU A 74 21.31 9.26 3.65
C GLU A 74 20.53 10.57 3.81
N VAL A 75 20.86 11.38 4.82
CA VAL A 75 20.26 12.71 4.98
C VAL A 75 21.03 13.70 4.11
N LEU A 76 20.39 14.18 3.05
CA LEU A 76 20.98 15.04 2.02
C LEU A 76 21.10 16.50 2.48
N GLN A 77 20.07 16.99 3.17
CA GLN A 77 19.99 18.35 3.67
C GLN A 77 19.08 18.39 4.89
N CYS A 78 19.41 19.26 5.85
CA CYS A 78 18.56 19.62 6.95
C CYS A 78 18.66 21.12 7.16
N VAL A 79 17.52 21.81 7.16
CA VAL A 79 17.40 23.25 7.41
C VAL A 79 16.58 23.45 8.69
N VAL A 80 16.98 24.43 9.49
CA VAL A 80 16.31 24.78 10.75
C VAL A 80 16.08 26.28 10.75
N GLU A 81 14.83 26.69 10.95
CA GLU A 81 14.41 28.09 11.02
C GLU A 81 13.38 28.28 12.14
N GLY A 82 13.80 28.90 13.25
CA GLY A 82 12.94 29.12 14.41
C GLY A 82 12.40 27.81 14.99
N ASP A 83 11.08 27.70 15.06
CA ASP A 83 10.35 26.53 15.53
C ASP A 83 10.01 25.55 14.40
N HIS A 84 10.67 25.65 13.25
CA HIS A 84 10.51 24.72 12.13
C HIS A 84 11.85 24.12 11.71
N ALA A 85 11.81 22.88 11.24
CA ALA A 85 12.92 22.26 10.55
C ALA A 85 12.41 21.46 9.35
N ALA A 86 13.26 21.23 8.37
CA ALA A 86 12.95 20.33 7.27
C ALA A 86 14.20 19.52 6.92
N TYR A 87 14.01 18.26 6.54
CA TYR A 87 15.10 17.47 6.00
C TYR A 87 14.67 16.67 4.79
N THR A 88 15.67 16.32 4.00
CA THR A 88 15.52 15.50 2.82
C THR A 88 16.43 14.30 2.96
N GLU A 89 15.91 13.13 2.65
CA GLU A 89 16.57 11.85 2.82
C GLU A 89 16.44 11.02 1.55
N ARG A 90 17.49 10.25 1.26
CA ARG A 90 17.46 9.19 0.27
C ARG A 90 17.63 7.85 0.96
N CYS A 91 16.69 6.94 0.72
CA CYS A 91 16.85 5.54 1.09
C CYS A 91 17.23 4.72 -0.15
N SER A 92 18.05 3.68 0.04
CA SER A 92 18.40 2.73 -1.03
C SER A 92 18.27 1.30 -0.53
N TYR A 93 17.55 0.48 -1.28
CA TYR A 93 17.37 -0.95 -1.05
C TYR A 93 18.49 -1.76 -1.74
N PRO A 94 18.80 -2.98 -1.26
CA PRO A 94 19.80 -3.87 -1.85
C PRO A 94 19.55 -4.24 -3.31
N ASP A 95 18.29 -4.25 -3.75
CA ASP A 95 17.88 -4.51 -5.13
C ASP A 95 18.11 -3.32 -6.07
N GLY A 96 18.57 -2.19 -5.54
CA GLY A 96 18.81 -0.94 -6.26
C GLY A 96 17.64 0.03 -6.25
N GLY A 97 16.48 -0.36 -5.71
CA GLY A 97 15.32 0.52 -5.57
C GLY A 97 15.60 1.68 -4.61
N LYS A 98 15.06 2.86 -4.92
CA LYS A 98 15.28 4.06 -4.11
C LYS A 98 13.98 4.65 -3.59
N VAL A 99 14.11 5.35 -2.46
CA VAL A 99 13.06 6.22 -1.92
C VAL A 99 13.64 7.60 -1.70
N MET A 100 12.91 8.60 -2.17
CA MET A 100 13.15 10.00 -1.89
C MET A 100 12.15 10.44 -0.82
N SER A 101 12.64 10.86 0.35
CA SER A 101 11.82 11.29 1.47
C SER A 101 12.06 12.76 1.79
N MET A 102 11.00 13.50 2.08
CA MET A 102 11.05 14.88 2.55
C MET A 102 10.16 15.01 3.78
N ALA A 103 10.70 15.59 4.85
CA ALA A 103 9.99 15.78 6.10
C ALA A 103 9.98 17.26 6.51
N MET A 104 8.80 17.75 6.90
CA MET A 104 8.60 19.04 7.57
C MET A 104 8.35 18.80 9.05
N LEU A 105 9.03 19.55 9.91
CA LEU A 105 9.02 19.39 11.36
C LEU A 105 8.54 20.68 12.01
N ASP A 106 7.54 20.58 12.88
CA ASP A 106 7.17 21.63 13.81
C ASP A 106 7.79 21.31 15.18
N LEU A 107 8.40 22.32 15.79
CA LEU A 107 9.21 22.18 16.98
C LEU A 107 8.57 22.92 18.16
N ARG A 108 8.72 22.35 19.35
CA ARG A 108 8.45 23.01 20.64
C ARG A 108 9.60 22.72 21.57
N ASN A 109 10.27 23.76 22.04
CA ASN A 109 11.48 23.63 22.88
C ASN A 109 12.57 22.76 22.24
N GLY A 110 12.73 22.87 20.92
CA GLY A 110 13.70 22.10 20.13
C GLY A 110 13.38 20.61 19.98
N ARG A 111 12.17 20.17 20.37
CA ARG A 111 11.68 18.81 20.13
C ARG A 111 10.58 18.82 19.09
N ILE A 112 10.53 17.80 18.26
CA ILE A 112 9.51 17.60 17.22
C ILE A 112 8.18 17.32 17.90
N VAL A 113 7.19 18.19 17.68
CA VAL A 113 5.79 17.98 18.10
C VAL A 113 4.92 17.50 16.95
N HIS A 114 5.33 17.78 15.70
CA HIS A 114 4.66 17.29 14.52
C HIS A 114 5.68 17.07 13.40
N GLN A 115 5.56 15.95 12.67
CA GLN A 115 6.33 15.66 11.48
C GLN A 115 5.40 15.21 10.35
N ALA A 116 5.42 15.91 9.22
CA ALA A 116 4.77 15.47 7.98
C ALA A 116 5.82 14.97 6.99
N THR A 117 5.69 13.73 6.51
CA THR A 117 6.67 13.08 5.63
C THR A 117 6.04 12.66 4.31
N VAL A 118 6.61 13.10 3.19
CA VAL A 118 6.23 12.65 1.85
C VAL A 118 7.33 11.78 1.27
N GLN A 119 6.95 10.62 0.74
CA GLN A 119 7.85 9.67 0.13
C GLN A 119 7.51 9.43 -1.34
N ALA A 120 8.52 9.52 -2.20
CA ALA A 120 8.46 9.09 -3.59
C ALA A 120 9.35 7.86 -3.76
N PHE A 121 8.81 6.82 -4.38
CA PHE A 121 9.50 5.55 -4.61
C PHE A 121 9.88 5.46 -6.08
N ASP A 122 11.01 4.80 -6.38
CA ASP A 122 11.17 4.24 -7.72
C ASP A 122 10.00 3.30 -7.97
N GLU A 123 9.29 3.52 -9.08
CA GLU A 123 8.23 2.62 -9.50
C GLU A 123 8.88 1.30 -9.96
N GLU A 124 8.35 0.17 -9.46
CA GLU A 124 8.74 -1.15 -9.95
C GLU A 124 8.41 -1.25 -11.43
N HIS A 125 9.46 -1.31 -12.25
CA HIS A 125 9.32 -1.50 -13.67
C HIS A 125 10.22 -2.64 -14.12
N ALA A 126 9.70 -3.43 -15.06
CA ALA A 126 10.49 -4.44 -15.74
C ALA A 126 11.73 -3.78 -16.38
N THR A 127 12.92 -4.19 -15.95
CA THR A 127 14.19 -3.71 -16.54
C THR A 127 14.52 -4.39 -17.87
N ARG A 128 13.70 -5.37 -18.27
CA ARG A 128 13.79 -6.15 -19.52
C ARG A 128 12.39 -6.51 -19.99
N ALA A 129 12.25 -6.81 -21.29
CA ALA A 129 11.03 -7.41 -21.80
C ALA A 129 10.74 -8.73 -21.06
N ALA A 130 9.50 -8.88 -20.60
CA ALA A 130 9.00 -10.06 -19.89
C ALA A 130 7.73 -10.57 -20.58
N VAL A 131 7.44 -11.86 -20.41
CA VAL A 131 6.24 -12.52 -20.94
C VAL A 131 5.55 -13.24 -19.79
N GLY A 132 4.23 -13.06 -19.69
CA GLY A 132 3.35 -13.91 -18.88
C GLY A 132 2.57 -14.83 -19.80
N ASP A 133 2.51 -16.12 -19.47
CA ASP A 133 1.88 -17.15 -20.31
C ASP A 133 0.82 -17.93 -19.53
N PHE A 134 -0.46 -17.66 -19.81
CA PHE A 134 -1.58 -18.36 -19.18
C PHE A 134 -1.74 -19.83 -19.64
N THR A 135 -0.94 -20.31 -20.58
CA THR A 135 -0.85 -21.76 -20.88
C THR A 135 0.04 -22.51 -19.90
N ALA A 136 0.89 -21.78 -19.17
CA ALA A 136 1.73 -22.28 -18.09
C ALA A 136 1.73 -21.25 -16.93
N PRO A 137 0.58 -21.07 -16.26
CA PRO A 137 0.45 -20.08 -15.19
C PRO A 137 1.38 -20.42 -14.01
N ALA A 138 1.77 -19.38 -13.28
CA ALA A 138 2.59 -19.54 -12.08
C ALA A 138 1.79 -20.20 -10.96
N GLU A 139 0.53 -19.80 -10.82
CA GLU A 139 -0.43 -20.37 -9.88
C GLU A 139 -1.76 -20.63 -10.61
N SER A 140 -2.43 -21.72 -10.23
CA SER A 140 -3.77 -22.06 -10.69
C SER A 140 -4.57 -22.58 -9.52
N GLU A 141 -5.78 -22.07 -9.37
CA GLU A 141 -6.74 -22.52 -8.37
C GLU A 141 -8.09 -22.78 -9.04
N GLU A 142 -8.67 -23.96 -8.77
CA GLU A 142 -10.01 -24.33 -9.22
C GLU A 142 -10.96 -24.35 -8.01
N MET A 143 -12.10 -23.71 -8.18
CA MET A 143 -13.19 -23.63 -7.21
C MET A 143 -14.49 -24.06 -7.88
N GLU A 144 -15.58 -24.14 -7.11
CA GLU A 144 -16.89 -24.45 -7.69
C GLU A 144 -17.29 -23.37 -8.71
N LEU A 145 -17.57 -23.81 -9.94
CA LEU A 145 -17.94 -22.98 -11.09
C LEU A 145 -16.95 -21.85 -11.41
N SER A 146 -15.71 -21.94 -10.96
CA SER A 146 -14.71 -20.91 -11.24
C SER A 146 -13.28 -21.44 -11.21
N ARG A 147 -12.41 -20.74 -11.93
CA ARG A 147 -10.97 -20.98 -11.97
C ARG A 147 -10.22 -19.66 -12.03
N VAL A 148 -9.12 -19.59 -11.29
CA VAL A 148 -8.18 -18.47 -11.30
C VAL A 148 -6.82 -18.97 -11.75
N ASP A 149 -6.28 -18.38 -12.82
CA ASP A 149 -4.88 -18.57 -13.20
C ASP A 149 -4.13 -17.25 -12.99
N ILE A 150 -2.92 -17.30 -12.41
CA ILE A 150 -2.09 -16.12 -12.14
C ILE A 150 -0.78 -16.23 -12.94
N VAL A 151 -0.40 -15.13 -13.58
CA VAL A 151 0.95 -14.96 -14.14
C VAL A 151 1.62 -13.74 -13.51
N HIS A 152 2.89 -13.90 -13.12
CA HIS A 152 3.71 -12.78 -12.68
C HIS A 152 4.48 -12.24 -13.89
N VAL A 153 4.20 -11.02 -14.30
CA VAL A 153 4.86 -10.40 -15.46
C VAL A 153 5.17 -8.94 -15.19
N GLY A 154 6.45 -8.58 -15.34
CA GLY A 154 6.90 -7.20 -15.23
C GLY A 154 6.71 -6.55 -13.85
N GLY A 155 6.68 -7.34 -12.77
CA GLY A 155 6.44 -6.87 -11.40
C GLY A 155 4.96 -6.90 -10.97
N THR A 156 4.07 -7.22 -11.90
CA THR A 156 2.62 -7.20 -11.70
C THR A 156 2.04 -8.61 -11.78
N ASP A 157 1.06 -8.88 -10.94
CA ASP A 157 0.24 -10.08 -11.02
C ASP A 157 -0.94 -9.82 -11.97
N VAL A 158 -1.08 -10.67 -12.99
CA VAL A 158 -2.21 -10.64 -13.92
C VAL A 158 -2.99 -11.93 -13.79
N LEU A 159 -4.29 -11.80 -13.53
CA LEU A 159 -5.21 -12.90 -13.31
C LEU A 159 -6.00 -13.18 -14.58
N ARG A 160 -6.24 -14.46 -14.85
CA ARG A 160 -7.32 -14.92 -15.71
C ARG A 160 -8.37 -15.60 -14.85
N LEU A 161 -9.51 -14.95 -14.69
CA LEU A 161 -10.70 -15.52 -14.06
C LEU A 161 -11.54 -16.19 -15.15
N THR A 162 -11.94 -17.43 -14.92
CA THR A 162 -12.95 -18.14 -15.72
C THR A 162 -14.10 -18.49 -14.80
N LEU A 163 -15.30 -17.99 -15.10
CA LEU A 163 -16.50 -18.13 -14.28
C LEU A 163 -17.57 -18.83 -15.12
N ASP A 164 -18.01 -20.00 -14.69
CA ASP A 164 -18.95 -20.82 -15.44
C ASP A 164 -20.40 -20.31 -15.30
N PRO A 165 -21.29 -20.66 -16.24
CA PRO A 165 -22.72 -20.37 -16.11
C PRO A 165 -23.29 -20.85 -14.77
N GLY A 166 -24.00 -19.96 -14.07
CA GLY A 166 -24.52 -20.21 -12.73
C GLY A 166 -23.58 -19.78 -11.60
N TRP A 167 -22.34 -19.38 -11.90
CA TRP A 167 -21.45 -18.81 -10.90
C TRP A 167 -22.01 -17.51 -10.32
N HIS A 168 -21.90 -17.38 -9.01
CA HIS A 168 -22.31 -16.23 -8.20
C HIS A 168 -21.35 -16.07 -7.02
N TRP A 169 -20.71 -14.90 -6.90
CA TRP A 169 -19.67 -14.62 -5.92
C TRP A 169 -20.10 -14.96 -4.49
N ALA A 170 -21.25 -14.47 -4.04
CA ALA A 170 -21.73 -14.68 -2.67
C ALA A 170 -21.95 -16.16 -2.32
N GLU A 171 -22.31 -16.99 -3.30
CA GLU A 171 -22.55 -18.42 -3.09
C GLU A 171 -21.27 -19.25 -3.17
N HIS A 172 -20.38 -18.93 -4.12
CA HIS A 172 -19.27 -19.80 -4.49
C HIS A 172 -17.92 -19.36 -3.90
N VAL A 173 -17.75 -18.06 -3.61
CA VAL A 173 -16.49 -17.49 -3.10
C VAL A 173 -16.68 -16.86 -1.72
N GLY A 174 -17.81 -16.23 -1.45
CA GLY A 174 -18.13 -15.62 -0.15
C GLY A 174 -17.83 -16.52 1.06
N PRO A 175 -18.24 -17.81 1.07
CA PRO A 175 -17.95 -18.72 2.19
C PRO A 175 -16.45 -19.01 2.39
N LEU A 176 -15.65 -18.94 1.32
CA LEU A 176 -14.20 -19.14 1.36
C LEU A 176 -13.48 -17.87 1.82
N ALA A 177 -13.92 -16.71 1.32
CA ALA A 177 -13.38 -15.40 1.67
C ALA A 177 -13.81 -14.93 3.08
N GLY A 178 -14.87 -15.51 3.64
CA GLY A 178 -15.41 -15.12 4.94
C GLY A 178 -16.11 -13.75 4.95
N THR A 179 -16.50 -13.25 3.77
CA THR A 179 -17.17 -11.95 3.61
C THR A 179 -18.44 -12.08 2.76
N ASP A 180 -19.40 -11.18 2.97
CA ASP A 180 -20.67 -11.15 2.22
C ASP A 180 -20.52 -10.50 0.84
N LEU A 181 -19.48 -9.68 0.65
CA LEU A 181 -19.12 -9.00 -0.60
C LEU A 181 -17.63 -9.15 -0.87
N CYS A 182 -17.26 -9.08 -2.15
CA CYS A 182 -15.87 -9.00 -2.56
C CYS A 182 -15.26 -7.65 -2.14
N MET A 183 -14.13 -7.71 -1.44
CA MET A 183 -13.40 -6.51 -0.98
C MET A 183 -12.13 -6.24 -1.81
N LEU A 184 -11.92 -7.01 -2.87
CA LEU A 184 -10.88 -6.73 -3.84
C LEU A 184 -11.36 -5.68 -4.86
N ASP A 185 -10.42 -4.91 -5.35
CA ASP A 185 -10.58 -3.89 -6.37
C ASP A 185 -10.20 -4.52 -7.71
N HIS A 186 -11.17 -4.57 -8.62
CA HIS A 186 -11.02 -5.21 -9.92
C HIS A 186 -10.91 -4.17 -11.02
N CYS A 187 -9.98 -4.42 -11.94
CA CYS A 187 -9.84 -3.67 -13.17
C CYS A 187 -9.46 -4.67 -14.25
N GLY A 188 -10.40 -5.03 -15.10
CA GLY A 188 -10.22 -6.17 -16.00
C GLY A 188 -10.93 -6.06 -17.33
N TYR A 189 -10.36 -6.70 -18.34
CA TYR A 189 -10.93 -6.84 -19.68
C TYR A 189 -11.78 -8.10 -19.76
N ILE A 190 -13.05 -7.96 -20.13
CA ILE A 190 -13.96 -9.09 -20.35
C ILE A 190 -13.67 -9.68 -21.72
N VAL A 191 -13.09 -10.87 -21.74
CA VAL A 191 -12.77 -11.62 -22.95
C VAL A 191 -14.02 -12.27 -23.56
N SER A 192 -14.88 -12.86 -22.72
CA SER A 192 -16.09 -13.58 -23.13
C SER A 192 -17.20 -13.48 -22.10
N GLY A 193 -18.42 -13.86 -22.48
CA GLY A 193 -19.57 -13.92 -21.59
C GLY A 193 -20.12 -12.56 -21.16
N SER A 194 -20.97 -12.58 -20.14
CA SER A 194 -21.53 -11.38 -19.52
C SER A 194 -21.60 -11.53 -18.01
N LEU A 195 -21.15 -10.54 -17.26
CA LEU A 195 -21.12 -10.51 -15.80
C LEU A 195 -22.03 -9.39 -15.31
N LEU A 196 -22.92 -9.68 -14.36
CA LEU A 196 -23.60 -8.64 -13.61
C LEU A 196 -22.85 -8.40 -12.31
N CYS A 197 -22.61 -7.13 -11.99
CA CYS A 197 -22.06 -6.70 -10.71
C CYS A 197 -23.12 -5.89 -9.98
N ARG A 198 -23.27 -6.12 -8.68
CA ARG A 198 -24.13 -5.36 -7.78
C ARG A 198 -23.31 -4.81 -6.62
N MET A 199 -23.31 -3.49 -6.46
CA MET A 199 -22.65 -2.79 -5.36
C MET A 199 -23.46 -2.90 -4.06
N GLU A 200 -22.84 -2.60 -2.92
CA GLU A 200 -23.50 -2.57 -1.60
C GLU A 200 -24.75 -1.65 -1.56
N ASP A 201 -24.73 -0.54 -2.30
CA ASP A 201 -25.86 0.39 -2.41
C ASP A 201 -27.01 -0.12 -3.31
N GLY A 202 -26.84 -1.32 -3.89
CA GLY A 202 -27.78 -1.97 -4.78
C GLY A 202 -27.65 -1.55 -6.25
N ALA A 203 -26.72 -0.65 -6.60
CA ALA A 203 -26.48 -0.30 -8.00
C ALA A 203 -25.96 -1.50 -8.79
N GLU A 204 -26.57 -1.78 -9.94
CA GLU A 204 -26.21 -2.89 -10.80
C GLU A 204 -25.60 -2.41 -12.12
N THR A 205 -24.53 -3.07 -12.56
CA THR A 205 -23.88 -2.81 -13.85
C THR A 205 -23.52 -4.13 -14.51
N ALA A 206 -23.94 -4.29 -15.77
CA ALA A 206 -23.59 -5.46 -16.58
C ALA A 206 -22.37 -5.14 -17.45
N PHE A 207 -21.42 -6.06 -17.50
CA PHE A 207 -20.24 -6.03 -18.34
C PHE A 207 -20.26 -7.22 -19.29
N GLY A 208 -19.93 -7.01 -20.55
CA GLY A 208 -19.88 -8.04 -21.58
C GLY A 208 -18.55 -8.05 -22.34
N ALA A 209 -18.36 -9.07 -23.17
CA ALA A 209 -17.17 -9.24 -23.99
C ALA A 209 -16.75 -7.96 -24.74
N GLY A 210 -15.45 -7.64 -24.67
CA GLY A 210 -14.87 -6.44 -25.26
C GLY A 210 -14.88 -5.20 -24.36
N GLN A 211 -15.52 -5.25 -23.20
CA GLN A 211 -15.58 -4.14 -22.25
C GLN A 211 -14.51 -4.23 -21.16
N ILE A 212 -14.21 -3.09 -20.55
CA ILE A 212 -13.36 -3.00 -19.36
C ILE A 212 -14.28 -2.83 -18.14
N ALA A 213 -14.16 -3.73 -17.18
CA ALA A 213 -14.83 -3.64 -15.89
C ALA A 213 -13.89 -2.97 -14.88
N CYS A 214 -14.36 -1.89 -14.24
CA CYS A 214 -13.73 -1.29 -13.08
C CYS A 214 -14.71 -1.42 -11.92
N ILE A 215 -14.40 -2.28 -10.95
CA ILE A 215 -15.31 -2.66 -9.88
C ILE A 215 -14.59 -2.45 -8.54
N PRO A 216 -14.97 -1.42 -7.76
CA PRO A 216 -14.33 -1.14 -6.48
C PRO A 216 -14.75 -2.18 -5.41
N PRO A 217 -14.04 -2.25 -4.27
CA PRO A 217 -14.43 -3.09 -3.13
C PRO A 217 -15.89 -2.86 -2.70
N GLY A 218 -16.54 -3.90 -2.17
CA GLY A 218 -17.93 -3.85 -1.71
C GLY A 218 -18.94 -4.20 -2.81
N HIS A 219 -18.73 -5.32 -3.49
CA HIS A 219 -19.64 -5.79 -4.55
C HIS A 219 -19.87 -7.31 -4.54
N ASP A 220 -20.99 -7.70 -5.12
CA ASP A 220 -21.36 -9.07 -5.46
C ASP A 220 -21.42 -9.19 -7.00
N ALA A 221 -21.22 -10.38 -7.55
CA ALA A 221 -21.20 -10.57 -9.00
C ALA A 221 -21.65 -11.96 -9.43
N TRP A 222 -22.30 -12.07 -10.59
CA TRP A 222 -22.71 -13.37 -11.15
C TRP A 222 -22.72 -13.40 -12.67
N VAL A 223 -22.55 -14.60 -13.22
CA VAL A 223 -22.56 -14.83 -14.67
C VAL A 223 -23.98 -14.70 -15.22
N LEU A 224 -24.13 -13.91 -16.27
CA LEU A 224 -25.34 -13.80 -17.06
C LEU A 224 -25.29 -14.73 -18.27
N GLY A 225 -26.31 -15.57 -18.40
CA GLY A 225 -26.50 -16.44 -19.56
C GLY A 225 -25.74 -17.76 -19.47
N ALA A 226 -25.45 -18.34 -20.63
CA ALA A 226 -24.93 -19.72 -20.75
C ALA A 226 -23.48 -19.79 -21.25
N GLU A 227 -22.82 -18.65 -21.43
CA GLU A 227 -21.41 -18.57 -21.84
C GLU A 227 -20.54 -18.23 -20.62
N PRO A 228 -19.45 -18.97 -20.38
CA PRO A 228 -18.51 -18.62 -19.33
C PRO A 228 -17.95 -17.19 -19.49
N VAL A 229 -17.86 -16.48 -18.38
CA VAL A 229 -17.18 -15.20 -18.32
C VAL A 229 -15.69 -15.44 -18.15
N VAL A 230 -14.88 -14.89 -19.06
CA VAL A 230 -13.43 -14.87 -18.93
C VAL A 230 -12.97 -13.42 -18.75
N ILE A 231 -12.22 -13.14 -17.68
CA ILE A 231 -11.72 -11.81 -17.33
C ILE A 231 -10.21 -11.85 -17.22
N ILE A 232 -9.53 -10.89 -17.85
CA ILE A 232 -8.12 -10.61 -17.57
C ILE A 232 -8.04 -9.41 -16.63
N ASP A 233 -7.61 -9.61 -15.39
CA ASP A 233 -7.58 -8.60 -14.32
C ASP A 233 -6.13 -8.30 -13.91
N TRP A 234 -5.80 -7.03 -13.72
CA TRP A 234 -4.45 -6.57 -13.34
C TRP A 234 -4.39 -5.88 -11.97
N LYS A 235 -5.47 -5.92 -11.18
CA LYS A 235 -5.56 -5.20 -9.91
C LYS A 235 -5.79 -6.11 -8.71
N ALA A 236 -6.70 -7.07 -8.80
CA ALA A 236 -7.09 -7.91 -7.66
C ALA A 236 -5.92 -8.74 -7.10
N GLY A 237 -5.08 -9.32 -7.97
CA GLY A 237 -3.88 -10.06 -7.58
C GLY A 237 -2.88 -9.21 -6.80
N ASN A 238 -2.57 -8.01 -7.31
CA ASN A 238 -1.63 -7.10 -6.68
C ASN A 238 -2.14 -6.60 -5.32
N GLN A 239 -3.44 -6.30 -5.21
CA GLN A 239 -4.02 -5.91 -3.92
C GLN A 239 -3.98 -7.05 -2.90
N ALA A 240 -4.32 -8.29 -3.30
CA ALA A 240 -4.24 -9.44 -2.40
C ALA A 240 -2.81 -9.66 -1.88
N ARG A 241 -1.82 -9.57 -2.78
CA ARG A 241 -0.40 -9.66 -2.44
C ARG A 241 0.04 -8.56 -1.47
N ASP A 242 -0.37 -7.32 -1.69
CA ASP A 242 -0.02 -6.18 -0.83
C ASP A 242 -0.62 -6.31 0.59
N LEU A 243 -1.74 -7.02 0.72
CA LEU A 243 -2.37 -7.34 2.00
C LEU A 243 -1.79 -8.60 2.68
N GLY A 244 -0.82 -9.27 2.05
CA GLY A 244 -0.17 -10.47 2.60
C GLY A 244 -1.00 -11.76 2.46
N GLY A 245 -2.05 -11.75 1.63
CA GLY A 245 -2.94 -12.89 1.39
C GLY A 245 -2.87 -13.41 -0.05
N GLN A 246 -3.62 -14.46 -0.33
CA GLN A 246 -3.94 -14.91 -1.70
C GLN A 246 -5.32 -14.36 -2.08
N CYS A 247 -5.65 -14.25 -3.37
CA CYS A 247 -6.98 -13.78 -3.80
C CYS A 247 -8.15 -14.59 -3.19
N THR A 248 -7.88 -15.78 -2.67
CA THR A 248 -8.82 -16.78 -2.15
C THR A 248 -8.60 -17.12 -0.68
N GLN A 249 -7.55 -16.59 -0.02
CA GLN A 249 -7.28 -16.84 1.40
C GLN A 249 -7.28 -15.52 2.18
N GLY A 250 -8.18 -15.44 3.17
CA GLY A 250 -8.16 -14.43 4.23
C GLY A 250 -7.11 -14.70 5.30
#